data_AF-A0A497LWM4-F1
#
_entry.id   AF-A0A497LWM4-F1
#
_cell.length_a   1.000
_cell.length_b   1.000
_cell.length_c   1.000
_cell.angle_alpha   90.00
_cell.angle_beta   90.00
_cell.angle_gamma   90.00
#
_symmetry.space_group_name_H-M   'P 1'
#
loop_
_entity.id
_entity.type
_entity.pdbx_description
1 polymer ?
#
loop_
_entity_poly.entity_id
_entity_poly.type
_entity_poly.pdbx_seq_one_letter_code
_entity_poly.pdbx_strand_id
1 'polypeptide(L)' 'LFCYIYCPEMAIKVHWTSDGSKPEKVEVDYNFCKGCGICANVCPVKAINMELERR' A
#
# COMPACT_ATOMS: atom_id res chain seq x y z
N LEU A 1 3.50 -0.26 8.76
CA LEU A 1 2.40 0.64 8.35
C LEU A 1 2.91 1.90 7.63
N PHE A 2 4.02 1.82 6.90
CA PHE A 2 4.64 3.01 6.29
C PHE A 2 4.21 3.23 4.84
N CYS A 3 3.81 2.16 4.16
CA CYS A 3 3.51 2.16 2.72
C CYS A 3 2.52 3.26 2.29
N TYR A 4 1.47 3.56 3.05
CA TYR A 4 0.50 4.59 2.69
C TYR A 4 1.05 6.02 2.76
N ILE A 5 2.01 6.28 3.66
CA ILE A 5 2.66 7.59 3.81
C ILE A 5 3.66 7.82 2.66
N TYR A 6 4.32 6.76 2.21
CA TYR A 6 5.33 6.83 1.14
C TYR A 6 4.74 6.68 -0.27
N CYS A 7 3.44 6.43 -0.41
CA CYS A 7 2.82 6.32 -1.73
C CYS A 7 2.59 7.73 -2.32
N PRO A 8 3.30 8.13 -3.39
CA PRO A 8 3.19 9.49 -3.93
C PRO A 8 1.80 9.78 -4.52
N GLU A 9 1.15 8.74 -5.05
CA GLU A 9 -0.17 8.83 -5.69
C GLU A 9 -1.31 8.58 -4.70
N MET A 10 -1.01 8.42 -3.41
CA MET A 10 -2.00 8.07 -2.37
C MET A 10 -2.86 6.84 -2.74
N ALA A 11 -2.30 5.90 -3.50
CA ALA A 11 -3.02 4.72 -4.00
C ALA A 11 -3.23 3.64 -2.93
N ILE A 12 -2.75 3.83 -1.70
CA ILE A 12 -2.86 2.85 -0.61
C ILE A 12 -3.90 3.34 0.40
N LYS A 13 -5.01 2.61 0.50
CA LYS A 13 -6.12 2.87 1.42
C LYS A 13 -5.93 2.06 2.69
N VAL A 14 -5.98 2.72 3.84
CA VAL A 14 -5.90 2.07 5.15
C VAL A 14 -7.26 2.22 5.84
N HIS A 15 -7.89 1.09 6.12
CA HIS A 15 -9.08 1.01 6.95
C HIS A 15 -8.64 0.82 8.39
N TRP A 16 -9.06 1.73 9.26
CA TRP A 16 -8.77 1.71 10.69
C TRP A 16 -9.92 1.06 11.43
N THR A 17 -9.64 0.43 12.56
CA THR A 17 -10.70 -0.06 13.45
C THR A 17 -11.56 1.10 13.96
N SER A 18 -12.79 0.83 14.41
CA SER A 18 -13.75 1.84 14.88
C SER A 18 -13.22 2.72 16.03
N ASP A 19 -12.29 2.17 16.81
CA ASP A 19 -11.58 2.83 17.91
C ASP A 19 -10.30 3.57 17.46
N GLY A 20 -9.86 3.38 16.21
CA GLY A 20 -8.68 4.01 15.63
C GLY A 20 -7.33 3.49 16.14
N SER A 21 -7.30 2.47 17.01
CA SER A 21 -6.04 2.02 17.64
C SER A 21 -5.13 1.27 16.67
N LYS A 22 -5.69 0.62 15.65
CA LYS A 22 -4.90 -0.15 14.69
C LYS A 22 -5.49 -0.15 13.27
N PRO A 23 -4.63 -0.34 12.25
CA PRO A 23 -5.10 -0.65 10.90
C PRO A 23 -5.77 -2.02 10.91
N GLU A 24 -7.00 -2.08 10.42
CA GLU A 24 -7.76 -3.30 10.23
C GLU A 24 -7.44 -3.94 8.87
N LYS A 25 -7.43 -3.14 7.82
CA LYS A 25 -7.23 -3.60 6.43
C LYS A 25 -6.43 -2.57 5.64
N VAL A 26 -5.60 -3.05 4.72
CA VAL A 26 -4.86 -2.21 3.78
C VAL A 26 -5.17 -2.69 2.37
N GLU A 27 -5.57 -1.78 1.50
CA GLU A 27 -5.95 -2.06 0.11
C GLU A 27 -5.17 -1.15 -0.83
N VAL A 28 -4.75 -1.70 -1.97
CA VAL A 28 -4.08 -0.93 -3.03
C VAL A 28 -5.11 -0.65 -4.12
N ASP A 29 -5.33 0.62 -4.43
CA ASP A 29 -6.15 1.06 -5.54
C ASP A 29 -5.33 1.01 -6.83
N TYR A 30 -5.46 -0.08 -7.58
CA TYR A 30 -4.72 -0.31 -8.81
C TYR A 30 -5.02 0.71 -9.92
N ASN A 31 -6.14 1.46 -9.85
CA ASN A 31 -6.43 2.51 -10.83
C ASN A 31 -5.49 3.71 -10.67
N PHE A 32 -5.08 4.00 -9.44
CA PHE A 32 -4.15 5.08 -9.10
C PHE A 32 -2.72 4.60 -8.93
N CYS A 33 -2.52 3.31 -8.66
CA CYS A 33 -1.19 2.72 -8.57
C CYS A 33 -0.47 2.79 -9.92
N LYS A 34 0.69 3.46 -9.96
CA LYS A 34 1.56 3.55 -11.15
C LYS A 34 2.66 2.49 -11.18
N GLY A 35 2.70 1.59 -10.20
CA GLY A 35 3.72 0.54 -10.14
C GLY A 35 5.13 1.01 -9.74
N CYS A 36 5.28 2.15 -9.04
CA CYS A 36 6.59 2.69 -8.66
C CYS A 36 7.41 1.80 -7.71
N GLY A 37 6.78 0.87 -6.98
CA GLY A 37 7.46 -0.08 -6.10
C GLY A 37 7.99 0.46 -4.77
N ILE A 38 7.84 1.76 -4.48
CA ILE A 38 8.31 2.38 -3.23
C ILE A 38 7.72 1.68 -2.00
N CYS A 39 6.41 1.39 -2.04
CA CYS A 39 5.70 0.72 -0.96
C CYS A 39 6.27 -0.68 -0.66
N ALA A 40 6.69 -1.43 -1.68
CA ALA A 40 7.33 -2.73 -1.53
C ALA A 40 8.74 -2.62 -0.95
N ASN A 41 9.49 -1.59 -1.35
CA ASN A 41 10.86 -1.36 -0.88
C ASN A 41 10.92 -0.94 0.60
N VAL A 42 10.06 -0.01 1.02
CA VAL A 42 10.05 0.52 2.40
C VAL A 42 9.38 -0.42 3.41
N CYS A 43 8.66 -1.45 2.94
CA CYS A 43 7.92 -2.34 3.82
C CYS A 43 8.89 -3.25 4.61
N PRO A 44 8.99 -3.11 5.95
CA PRO A 44 9.96 -3.87 6.74
C PRO A 44 9.68 -5.37 6.75
N VAL A 45 8.41 -5.75 6.58
CA VAL A 45 7.94 -7.14 6.55
C VAL A 45 7.77 -7.67 5.12
N LYS A 46 8.12 -6.88 4.10
CA LYS A 46 8.00 -7.25 2.68
C LYS A 46 6.61 -7.81 2.29
N ALA A 47 5.55 -7.20 2.82
CA ALA A 47 4.17 -7.66 2.59
C ALA A 47 3.65 -7.42 1.16
N ILE A 48 4.38 -6.70 0.31
CA ILE A 48 3.95 -6.32 -1.04
C ILE A 48 4.92 -6.96 -2.04
N ASN A 49 4.37 -7.71 -2.99
CA ASN A 49 5.12 -8.25 -4.12
C ASN A 49 4.76 -7.45 -5.37
N MET A 50 5.77 -6.98 -6.10
CA MET A 50 5.58 -6.24 -7.36
C MET A 50 5.73 -7.22 -8.52
N GLU A 51 4.70 -7.32 -9.35
CA GLU A 51 4.72 -8.15 -10.55
C GLU A 51 4.43 -7.30 -11.78
N LEU A 52 5.12 -7.58 -12.89
CA LEU A 52 4.85 -6.92 -14.16
C LEU A 52 3.51 -7.42 -14.68
N GLU A 53 2.60 -6.48 -14.94
CA GLU A 53 1.34 -6.80 -15.63
C GLU A 53 1.68 -7.30 -17.04
N ARG A 54 1.40 -8.57 -17.30
CA ARG A 54 1.62 -9.19 -18.59
C ARG A 54 0.37 -8.92 -19.43
N ARG A 55 0.47 -8.01 -20.40
CA ARG A 55 -0.59 -7.68 -21.36
C ARG A 55 -0.43 -8.48 -22.65
#